data_AF-X1R737-F1
#
_entry.id   AF-X1R737-F1
#
_cell.length_a   1.000
_cell.length_b   1.000
_cell.length_c   1.000
_cell.angle_alpha   90.00
_cell.angle_beta   90.00
_cell.angle_gamma   90.00
#
_symmetry.space_group_name_H-M   'P 1'
#
loop_
_entity.id
_entity.type
_entity.pdbx_description
1 polymer ?
#
loop_
_entity_poly.entity_id
_entity_poly.type
_entity_poly.pdbx_seq_one_letter_code
_entity_poly.pdbx_strand_id
1 'polypeptide(L)'
;APILEKLRSGEIGISERGKLAQKAFQHVATYDTAISSYLRLKDELFPTEMTIALTKIQDLSYGENPHQKAAFYKEEFVGKGEPGIASATQLSGNPLSYNNILDIDGTLLS
;
A
#
# COMPACT_ATOMS: atom_id res chain seq x y z
N ALA A 1 -16.67 12.48 -14.20
CA ALA A 1 -15.56 12.41 -13.22
C ALA A 1 -15.96 13.24 -11.99
N PRO A 2 -15.93 12.66 -10.78
CA PRO A 2 -16.55 13.25 -9.59
C PRO A 2 -15.98 14.64 -9.22
N ILE A 3 -14.73 14.95 -9.61
CA ILE A 3 -14.11 16.26 -9.35
C ILE A 3 -14.63 17.36 -10.30
N LEU A 4 -14.94 17.02 -11.55
CA LEU A 4 -15.43 18.00 -12.55
C LEU A 4 -16.83 18.49 -12.20
N GLU A 5 -17.67 17.60 -11.68
CA GLU A 5 -19.02 17.95 -11.20
C GLU A 5 -18.95 18.87 -9.98
N LYS A 6 -18.06 18.58 -9.02
CA LYS A 6 -17.82 19.42 -7.83
C LYS A 6 -17.25 20.80 -8.17
N LEU A 7 -16.39 20.88 -9.19
CA LEU A 7 -15.88 22.16 -9.68
C LEU A 7 -16.99 22.98 -10.36
N ARG A 8 -17.89 22.32 -11.11
CA ARG A 8 -19.04 22.97 -11.76
C ARG A 8 -20.08 23.48 -10.76
N SER A 9 -20.26 22.80 -9.63
CA SER A 9 -21.14 23.27 -8.55
C SER A 9 -20.56 24.45 -7.74
N GLY A 10 -19.32 24.88 -8.03
CA GLY A 10 -18.72 26.09 -7.44
C GLY A 10 -18.15 25.93 -6.03
N GLU A 11 -18.43 24.82 -5.33
CA GLU A 11 -17.93 24.59 -3.98
C GLU A 11 -17.39 23.17 -3.77
N ILE A 12 -16.19 23.09 -3.20
CA ILE A 12 -15.62 21.86 -2.65
C ILE A 12 -15.68 21.99 -1.13
N GLY A 13 -16.58 21.25 -0.47
CA GLY A 13 -16.75 21.32 0.99
C GLY A 13 -15.50 20.94 1.80
N ILE A 14 -15.46 21.34 3.08
CA ILE A 14 -14.29 21.15 3.96
C ILE A 14 -13.86 19.68 4.09
N SER A 15 -14.82 18.75 4.19
CA SER A 15 -14.54 17.31 4.27
C SER A 15 -13.80 16.80 3.03
N GLU A 16 -14.18 17.27 1.85
CA GLU A 16 -13.55 16.90 0.59
C GLU A 16 -12.14 17.49 0.48
N ARG A 17 -11.97 18.76 0.86
CA ARG A 17 -10.64 19.40 0.91
C ARG A 17 -9.69 18.64 1.85
N GLY A 18 -10.20 18.16 2.99
CA GLY A 18 -9.45 17.31 3.91
C GLY A 18 -8.97 16.00 3.27
N LYS A 19 -9.86 15.30 2.54
CA LYS A 19 -9.50 14.08 1.80
C LYS A 19 -8.47 14.36 0.71
N LEU A 20 -8.61 15.46 -0.02
CA LEU A 20 -7.66 15.87 -1.06
C LEU A 20 -6.30 16.24 -0.46
N ALA A 21 -6.28 16.96 0.65
CA ALA A 21 -5.04 17.29 1.37
C ALA A 21 -4.33 16.03 1.86
N GLN A 22 -5.07 15.11 2.50
CA GLN A 22 -4.53 13.81 2.91
C GLN A 22 -3.91 13.06 1.73
N LYS A 23 -4.63 12.98 0.60
CA LYS A 23 -4.13 12.32 -0.62
C LYS A 23 -2.87 12.99 -1.16
N ALA A 24 -2.81 14.32 -1.15
CA ALA A 24 -1.65 15.09 -1.62
C ALA A 24 -0.42 14.83 -0.74
N PHE A 25 -0.57 14.91 0.58
CA PHE A 25 0.53 14.64 1.51
C PHE A 25 1.00 13.18 1.46
N GLN A 26 0.09 12.21 1.30
CA GLN A 26 0.46 10.81 1.09
C GLN A 26 1.32 10.63 -0.17
N HIS A 27 0.98 11.34 -1.25
CA HIS A 27 1.74 11.28 -2.50
C HIS A 27 3.16 11.86 -2.33
N VAL A 28 3.30 13.00 -1.62
CA VAL A 28 4.61 13.58 -1.29
C VAL A 28 5.44 12.62 -0.45
N ALA A 29 4.88 12.05 0.62
CA ALA A 29 5.60 11.11 1.49
C ALA A 29 6.06 9.86 0.74
N THR A 30 5.24 9.34 -0.18
CA THR A 30 5.58 8.20 -1.04
C THR A 30 6.73 8.55 -1.97
N TYR A 31 6.70 9.76 -2.56
CA TYR A 31 7.76 10.25 -3.44
C TYR A 31 9.10 10.47 -2.71
N ASP A 32 9.06 11.06 -1.52
CA ASP A 32 10.27 11.26 -0.70
C ASP A 32 10.85 9.92 -0.22
N THR A 33 9.99 8.95 0.11
CA THR A 33 10.43 7.57 0.41
C THR A 33 11.15 6.96 -0.80
N ALA A 34 10.61 7.12 -2.00
CA ALA A 34 11.22 6.65 -3.24
C ALA A 34 12.61 7.27 -3.48
N ILE A 35 12.76 8.58 -3.26
CA ILE A 35 14.06 9.28 -3.37
C ILE A 35 15.04 8.74 -2.32
N SER A 36 14.62 8.65 -1.06
CA SER A 36 15.44 8.16 0.05
C SER A 36 15.96 6.75 -0.22
N SER A 37 15.09 5.85 -0.68
CA SER A 37 15.47 4.48 -1.07
C SER A 37 16.43 4.44 -2.25
N TYR A 38 16.26 5.30 -3.26
CA TYR A 38 17.16 5.37 -4.41
C TYR A 38 18.58 5.86 -4.05
N LEU A 39 18.67 6.82 -3.12
CA LEU A 39 19.94 7.41 -2.68
C LEU A 39 20.68 6.55 -1.63
N ARG A 40 20.06 5.49 -1.13
CA ARG A 40 20.65 4.62 -0.10
C ARG A 40 21.93 3.95 -0.60
N LEU A 41 22.96 3.95 0.23
CA LEU A 41 24.22 3.27 -0.04
C LEU A 41 24.00 1.75 0.01
N LYS A 42 24.48 1.02 -1.01
CA LYS A 42 24.23 -0.43 -1.16
C LYS A 42 24.86 -1.29 -0.07
N ASP A 43 25.90 -0.78 0.60
CA ASP A 43 26.66 -1.53 1.60
C ASP A 43 26.11 -1.35 3.03
N GLU A 44 25.09 -0.50 3.21
CA GLU A 44 24.42 -0.26 4.49
C GLU A 44 23.21 -1.19 4.65
N LEU A 45 23.40 -2.29 5.41
CA LEU A 45 22.35 -3.28 5.64
C LEU A 45 21.18 -2.73 6.47
N PHE A 46 21.47 -1.90 7.47
CA PHE A 46 20.48 -1.36 8.42
C PHE A 46 20.74 0.13 8.64
N PRO A 47 20.07 1.01 7.89
CA PRO A 47 20.30 2.45 7.99
C PRO A 47 19.77 3.02 9.30
N THR A 48 20.34 4.16 9.70
CA THR A 48 19.89 4.90 10.89
C THR A 48 18.43 5.37 10.76
N GLU A 49 18.01 5.71 9.54
CA GLU A 49 16.63 6.10 9.22
C GLU A 49 16.11 5.29 8.03
N MET A 50 14.86 4.83 8.11
CA MET A 50 14.21 4.06 7.05
C MET A 50 12.73 4.41 6.94
N THR A 51 12.32 4.72 5.72
CA THR A 51 10.93 4.98 5.33
C THR A 51 10.46 3.88 4.39
N ILE A 52 9.24 3.38 4.61
CA ILE A 52 8.61 2.35 3.78
C ILE A 52 7.26 2.89 3.29
N ALA A 53 7.06 2.92 1.98
CA ALA A 53 5.83 3.38 1.37
C ALA A 53 4.93 2.18 1.07
N LEU A 54 3.75 2.13 1.70
CA LEU A 54 2.81 1.02 1.55
C LEU A 54 1.49 1.49 0.95
N THR A 55 0.99 0.74 -0.03
CA THR A 55 -0.35 0.92 -0.60
C THR A 55 -1.22 -0.27 -0.23
N LYS A 56 -2.41 0.00 0.31
CA LYS A 56 -3.39 -1.04 0.64
C LYS A 56 -3.89 -1.71 -0.64
N ILE A 57 -3.82 -3.04 -0.67
CA ILE A 57 -4.44 -3.87 -1.72
C ILE A 57 -5.89 -4.15 -1.33
N GLN A 58 -6.12 -4.74 -0.15
CA GLN A 58 -7.45 -5.13 0.32
C GLN A 58 -7.51 -5.29 1.84
N ASP A 59 -8.73 -5.27 2.38
CA ASP A 59 -8.98 -5.82 3.71
C ASP A 59 -8.94 -7.35 3.67
N LEU A 60 -8.54 -7.96 4.78
CA LEU A 60 -8.56 -9.42 4.95
C LEU A 60 -9.75 -9.84 5.81
N SER A 61 -10.22 -11.07 5.62
CA SER A 61 -11.35 -11.64 6.37
C SER A 61 -11.14 -11.56 7.88
N TYR A 62 -9.91 -11.84 8.34
CA TYR A 62 -9.45 -11.72 9.71
C TYR A 62 -7.90 -11.74 9.71
N GLY A 63 -7.32 -11.37 10.86
CA GLY A 63 -5.89 -11.47 11.13
C GLY A 63 -5.45 -12.91 11.36
N GLU A 64 -4.50 -13.14 12.25
CA GLU A 64 -4.07 -14.49 12.62
C GLU A 64 -5.22 -15.27 13.28
N ASN A 65 -6.07 -14.57 14.03
CA ASN A 65 -7.26 -15.09 14.71
C ASN A 65 -8.55 -14.37 14.28
N PRO A 66 -9.73 -15.02 14.33
CA PRO A 66 -11.01 -14.46 13.83
C PRO A 66 -11.43 -13.11 14.43
N HIS A 67 -11.01 -12.80 15.65
CA HIS A 67 -11.35 -11.55 16.34
C HIS A 67 -10.43 -10.37 15.93
N GLN A 68 -9.34 -10.64 15.21
CA GLN A 68 -8.37 -9.64 14.79
C GLN A 68 -8.72 -9.11 13.40
N LYS A 69 -8.65 -7.79 13.22
CA LYS A 69 -8.76 -7.16 11.89
C LYS A 69 -7.41 -7.20 11.20
N ALA A 70 -7.41 -7.32 9.87
CA ALA A 70 -6.21 -7.26 9.07
C ALA A 70 -6.47 -6.66 7.68
N ALA A 71 -5.40 -6.18 7.07
CA ALA A 71 -5.39 -5.67 5.71
C ALA A 71 -4.05 -6.00 5.07
N PHE A 72 -4.08 -6.23 3.77
CA PHE A 72 -2.90 -6.53 2.97
C PHE A 72 -2.43 -5.29 2.24
N TYR A 73 -1.14 -5.00 2.38
CA TYR A 73 -0.47 -3.85 1.76
C TYR A 73 0.67 -4.35 0.88
N LYS A 74 0.95 -3.61 -0.20
CA LYS A 74 2.14 -3.77 -1.01
C LYS A 74 3.10 -2.61 -0.77
N GLU A 75 4.39 -2.89 -0.88
CA GLU A 75 5.41 -1.85 -0.92
C GLU A 75 5.46 -1.19 -2.30
N GLU A 76 5.58 0.14 -2.32
CA GLU A 76 5.83 0.92 -3.52
C GLU A 76 7.34 1.07 -3.70
N PHE A 77 7.90 0.43 -4.74
CA PHE A 77 9.33 0.42 -5.00
C PHE A 77 9.70 1.22 -6.25
N VAL A 78 10.89 1.85 -6.24
CA VAL A 78 11.48 2.46 -7.44
C VAL A 78 12.20 1.37 -8.24
N GLY A 79 11.59 0.90 -9.33
CA GLY A 79 12.17 -0.11 -10.23
C GLY A 79 11.23 -1.28 -10.49
N LYS A 80 11.73 -2.35 -11.11
CA LYS A 80 10.99 -3.61 -11.18
C LYS A 80 11.06 -4.26 -9.80
N GLY A 81 9.97 -4.17 -9.04
CA GLY A 81 9.80 -5.00 -7.85
C GLY A 81 9.91 -6.48 -8.22
N GLU A 82 10.41 -7.28 -7.30
CA GLU A 82 10.40 -8.73 -7.48
C GLU A 82 8.94 -9.22 -7.52
N PRO A 83 8.58 -10.11 -8.45
CA PRO A 83 7.25 -10.70 -8.47
C PRO A 83 7.05 -11.49 -7.16
N GLY A 84 6.00 -11.14 -6.42
CA GLY A 84 5.60 -11.81 -5.18
C GLY A 84 4.08 -11.82 -5.02
N ILE A 85 3.59 -12.36 -3.91
CA ILE A 85 2.13 -12.48 -3.65
C ILE A 85 1.39 -11.14 -3.73
N ALA A 86 2.08 -10.02 -3.42
CA ALA A 86 1.55 -8.66 -3.57
C ALA A 86 1.17 -8.27 -5.01
N SER A 87 1.65 -9.01 -6.02
CA SER A 87 1.31 -8.83 -7.43
C SER A 87 0.29 -9.86 -7.95
N ALA A 88 -0.11 -10.82 -7.11
CA ALA A 88 -1.01 -11.89 -7.50
C ALA A 88 -2.44 -11.37 -7.70
N THR A 89 -3.14 -11.97 -8.67
CA THR A 89 -4.57 -11.72 -8.89
C THR A 89 -5.36 -12.95 -8.47
N GLN A 90 -6.28 -12.79 -7.52
CA GLN A 90 -7.21 -13.85 -7.16
C GLN A 90 -8.27 -14.02 -8.25
N LEU A 91 -8.30 -15.19 -8.89
CA LEU A 91 -9.27 -15.47 -9.97
C LEU A 91 -10.60 -16.01 -9.43
N SER A 92 -10.60 -16.67 -8.28
CA SER A 92 -11.77 -17.26 -7.65
C SER A 92 -11.53 -17.56 -6.16
N GLY A 93 -12.58 -17.98 -5.45
CA GLY A 93 -12.52 -18.39 -4.05
C GLY A 93 -13.01 -17.35 -3.06
N ASN A 94 -12.93 -17.70 -1.78
CA ASN A 94 -13.35 -16.82 -0.69
C ASN A 94 -12.34 -15.67 -0.47
N PRO A 95 -12.75 -14.57 0.18
CA PRO A 95 -11.83 -13.52 0.56
C PRO A 95 -10.70 -14.05 1.44
N LEU A 96 -9.46 -13.64 1.14
CA LEU A 96 -8.24 -14.13 1.79
C LEU A 96 -8.19 -13.77 3.28
N SER A 97 -7.70 -14.70 4.11
CA SER A 97 -7.28 -14.42 5.49
C SER A 97 -5.79 -14.12 5.56
N TYR A 98 -5.33 -13.61 6.71
CA TYR A 98 -3.89 -13.43 6.98
C TYR A 98 -3.11 -14.74 6.86
N ASN A 99 -3.65 -15.84 7.39
CA ASN A 99 -2.99 -17.15 7.30
C ASN A 99 -2.88 -17.62 5.83
N ASN A 100 -3.89 -17.36 4.99
CA ASN A 100 -3.77 -17.69 3.57
C ASN A 100 -2.63 -16.91 2.89
N ILE A 101 -2.45 -15.63 3.22
CA ILE A 101 -1.35 -14.82 2.70
C ILE A 101 0.00 -15.42 3.14
N LEU A 102 0.15 -15.76 4.43
CA LEU A 102 1.37 -16.39 4.95
C LEU A 102 1.66 -17.74 4.30
N ASP A 103 0.66 -18.60 4.13
CA ASP A 103 0.82 -19.92 3.53
C ASP A 103 1.29 -19.83 2.08
N ILE A 104 0.70 -18.90 1.30
CA ILE A 104 1.08 -18.68 -0.09
C ILE A 104 2.50 -18.11 -0.19
N ASP A 105 2.82 -17.10 0.62
CA ASP A 105 4.15 -16.47 0.62
C ASP A 105 5.25 -17.49 1.01
N GLY A 106 4.99 -18.29 2.05
CA GLY A 106 5.89 -19.38 2.45
C GLY A 106 6.09 -20.44 1.37
N THR A 107 5.07 -20.73 0.56
CA THR A 107 5.17 -21.68 -0.56
C THR A 107 5.91 -21.09 -1.78
N LEU A 108 5.84 -19.77 -2.00
CA LEU A 108 6.55 -19.11 -3.10
C LEU A 108 8.06 -18.99 -2.86
N LEU A 109 8.47 -19.00 -1.58
CA LEU A 109 9.87 -18.85 -1.16
C LEU A 109 10.61 -20.19 -0.95
N SER A 110 9.90 -21.33 -0.98
CA SER A 110 10.46 -22.69 -0.87
C SER A 110 10.72 -23.32 -2.22
#